data_AF-A0A6J8C9Z8-F1
#
_entry.id   AF-A0A6J8C9Z8-F1
#
_cell.length_a   1.000
_cell.length_b   1.000
_cell.length_c   1.000
_cell.angle_alpha   90.00
_cell.angle_beta   90.00
_cell.angle_gamma   90.00
#
_symmetry.space_group_name_H-M   'P 1'
#
loop_
_entity.id
_entity.type
_entity.pdbx_description
1 polymer ?
#
loop_
_entity_poly.entity_id
_entity_poly.type
_entity_poly.pdbx_seq_one_letter_code
_entity_poly.pdbx_strand_id
1 'polypeptide(L)'
;MVLRKEKDDLQTRLSSVAGEKLTKGNPAITDLGDPNRPMKIGEKYGELYDNEWTDAMENIKTVKNYYHGLNDSEIEEIIIHHLHRLLKCCYKDCLARADHQILSLGEAFAETMYMSITTDEEIVNLPVCKEASAFRKERSKEFAICLYQNQSLCKNTIDDWNYKYKNGNVMQLLMTSTFYEKCIHLCWSMVIQDPVMYLDEDLTPKTPFDKNTYKEFVRSGDRVAYVVWPALYLYKEGPLLYKGVVQAYWKKSE
;
A
#
# COMPACT_ATOMS: atom_id res chain seq x y z
N MET A 1 45.02 1.19 -1.04
CA MET A 1 43.72 0.85 -0.39
C MET A 1 42.76 2.05 -0.43
N VAL A 2 43.22 3.26 -0.06
CA VAL A 2 42.44 4.52 -0.14
C VAL A 2 41.91 4.82 -1.56
N LEU A 3 42.75 4.68 -2.60
CA LEU A 3 42.37 4.94 -4.00
C LEU A 3 41.27 4.02 -4.56
N ARG A 4 41.12 2.80 -4.03
CA ARG A 4 40.01 1.91 -4.44
C ARG A 4 38.69 2.37 -3.85
N LYS A 5 38.70 2.77 -2.58
CA LYS A 5 37.53 3.30 -1.89
C LYS A 5 37.02 4.61 -2.52
N GLU A 6 37.93 5.52 -2.86
CA GLU A 6 37.56 6.77 -3.55
C GLU A 6 37.02 6.52 -4.96
N LYS A 7 37.58 5.54 -5.69
CA LYS A 7 37.05 5.12 -6.99
C LYS A 7 35.64 4.53 -6.86
N ASP A 8 35.42 3.66 -5.89
CA ASP A 8 34.13 3.01 -5.67
C ASP A 8 33.06 4.04 -5.23
N ASP A 9 33.43 5.01 -4.38
CA ASP A 9 32.56 6.11 -3.96
C ASP A 9 32.22 7.04 -5.14
N LEU A 10 33.20 7.39 -5.97
CA LEU A 10 32.97 8.19 -7.18
C LEU A 10 32.10 7.45 -8.19
N GLN A 11 32.32 6.14 -8.36
CA GLN A 11 31.55 5.31 -9.27
C GLN A 11 30.10 5.15 -8.77
N THR A 12 29.89 5.05 -7.47
CA THR A 12 28.56 5.01 -6.83
C THR A 12 27.83 6.33 -7.01
N ARG A 13 28.50 7.46 -6.76
CA ARG A 13 27.92 8.80 -6.96
C ARG A 13 27.59 9.09 -8.42
N LEU A 14 28.47 8.70 -9.34
CA LEU A 14 28.24 8.90 -10.77
C LEU A 14 27.09 8.02 -11.28
N SER A 15 26.97 6.78 -10.79
CA SER A 15 25.85 5.88 -11.11
C SER A 15 24.53 6.43 -10.56
N SER A 16 24.53 6.99 -9.35
CA SER A 16 23.37 7.64 -8.74
C SER A 16 22.93 8.88 -9.53
N VAL A 17 23.87 9.77 -9.90
CA VAL A 17 23.57 10.99 -10.68
C VAL A 17 23.13 10.67 -12.11
N ALA A 18 23.69 9.62 -12.72
CA ALA A 18 23.26 9.13 -14.03
C ALA A 18 21.88 8.49 -13.97
N GLY A 19 21.60 7.71 -12.91
CA GLY A 19 20.29 7.13 -12.62
C GLY A 19 19.21 8.22 -12.48
N GLU A 20 19.44 9.22 -11.62
CA GLU A 20 18.52 10.35 -11.42
C GLU A 20 18.20 11.14 -12.70
N LYS A 21 19.19 11.32 -13.59
CA LYS A 21 18.97 12.02 -14.86
C LYS A 21 18.21 11.17 -15.89
N LEU A 22 18.33 9.86 -15.83
CA LEU A 22 17.68 8.93 -16.76
C LEU A 22 16.26 8.53 -16.30
N THR A 23 15.99 8.55 -15.00
CA THR A 23 14.68 8.18 -14.41
C THR A 23 13.70 9.34 -14.36
N LYS A 24 14.17 10.61 -14.42
CA LYS A 24 13.30 11.80 -14.45
C LYS A 24 12.37 11.77 -15.68
N GLY A 25 11.09 11.47 -15.44
CA GLY A 25 10.06 11.45 -16.47
C GLY A 25 9.99 10.17 -17.31
N ASN A 26 10.76 9.13 -16.97
CA ASN A 26 10.68 7.84 -17.65
C ASN A 26 10.60 6.67 -16.64
N PRO A 27 9.39 6.20 -16.28
CA PRO A 27 9.20 5.10 -15.34
C PRO A 27 9.87 3.79 -15.79
N ALA A 28 10.24 3.67 -17.07
CA ALA A 28 10.85 2.48 -17.65
C ALA A 28 12.39 2.39 -17.48
N ILE A 29 13.07 3.48 -17.12
CA ILE A 29 14.51 3.44 -16.81
C ILE A 29 14.63 3.46 -15.29
N THR A 30 15.00 2.32 -14.72
CA THR A 30 14.95 2.09 -13.27
C THR A 30 16.34 1.79 -12.73
N ASP A 31 16.73 2.44 -11.65
CA ASP A 31 17.89 2.02 -10.87
C ASP A 31 17.62 0.65 -10.24
N LEU A 32 18.33 -0.37 -10.69
CA LEU A 32 18.18 -1.75 -10.21
C LEU A 32 18.60 -1.91 -8.74
N GLY A 33 19.36 -0.94 -8.19
CA GLY A 33 19.74 -0.87 -6.78
C GLY A 33 18.66 -0.32 -5.87
N ASP A 34 17.65 0.39 -6.39
CA ASP A 34 16.60 1.01 -5.57
C ASP A 34 15.63 -0.06 -5.01
N PRO A 35 15.56 -0.25 -3.67
CA PRO A 35 14.64 -1.20 -3.06
C PRO A 35 13.17 -0.77 -3.15
N ASN A 36 12.89 0.49 -3.52
CA ASN A 36 11.56 1.08 -3.65
C ASN A 36 11.16 1.31 -5.11
N ARG A 37 11.88 0.71 -6.07
CA ARG A 37 11.40 0.69 -7.45
C ARG A 37 10.06 -0.04 -7.58
N PRO A 38 9.17 0.35 -8.50
CA PRO A 38 7.82 -0.20 -8.57
C PRO A 38 7.73 -1.73 -8.70
N MET A 39 8.61 -2.34 -9.51
CA MET A 39 8.66 -3.80 -9.64
C MET A 39 9.02 -4.51 -8.33
N LYS A 40 9.98 -3.95 -7.56
CA LYS A 40 10.37 -4.53 -6.27
C LYS A 40 9.28 -4.32 -5.22
N ILE A 41 8.54 -3.22 -5.29
CA ILE A 41 7.34 -3.01 -4.47
C ILE A 41 6.27 -4.04 -4.85
N GLY A 42 6.05 -4.32 -6.13
CA GLY A 42 5.13 -5.37 -6.59
C GLY A 42 5.50 -6.76 -6.07
N GLU A 43 6.79 -7.12 -6.07
CA GLU A 43 7.28 -8.35 -5.45
C GLU A 43 6.99 -8.39 -3.94
N LYS A 44 7.35 -7.32 -3.21
CA LYS A 44 7.08 -7.21 -1.76
C LYS A 44 5.58 -7.27 -1.43
N TYR A 45 4.72 -6.78 -2.32
CA TYR A 45 3.27 -6.86 -2.18
C TYR A 45 2.75 -8.29 -2.31
N GLY A 46 3.34 -9.09 -3.20
CA GLY A 46 3.09 -10.52 -3.26
C GLY A 46 3.60 -11.26 -2.01
N GLU A 47 4.83 -10.96 -1.60
CA GLU A 47 5.45 -11.55 -0.39
C GLU A 47 4.62 -11.28 0.87
N LEU A 48 4.03 -10.07 0.99
CA LEU A 48 3.17 -9.70 2.11
C LEU A 48 1.90 -10.57 2.17
N TYR A 49 1.33 -10.93 1.01
CA TYR A 49 0.18 -11.82 0.92
C TYR A 49 0.56 -13.28 1.22
N ASP A 50 1.68 -13.75 0.67
CA ASP A 50 2.08 -15.15 0.82
C ASP A 50 2.54 -15.46 2.25
N ASN A 51 3.18 -14.49 2.93
CA ASN A 51 3.76 -14.66 4.28
C ASN A 51 2.89 -14.02 5.38
N GLU A 52 3.06 -12.72 5.66
CA GLU A 52 2.51 -12.13 6.89
C GLU A 52 0.97 -12.09 6.91
N TRP A 53 0.31 -12.01 5.75
CA TRP A 53 -1.14 -12.14 5.67
C TRP A 53 -1.59 -13.55 6.09
N THR A 54 -0.92 -14.60 5.60
CA THR A 54 -1.21 -16.00 5.96
C THR A 54 -0.97 -16.23 7.45
N ASP A 55 0.15 -15.72 7.99
CA ASP A 55 0.47 -15.82 9.41
C ASP A 55 -0.56 -15.10 10.28
N ALA A 56 -0.96 -13.88 9.90
CA ALA A 56 -1.98 -13.12 10.63
C ALA A 56 -3.33 -13.84 10.60
N MET A 57 -3.71 -14.39 9.44
CA MET A 57 -4.94 -15.15 9.25
C MET A 57 -5.01 -16.36 10.21
N GLU A 58 -3.97 -17.19 10.23
CA GLU A 58 -3.92 -18.39 11.07
C GLU A 58 -3.86 -18.03 12.56
N ASN A 59 -3.07 -17.03 12.94
CA ASN A 59 -2.98 -16.58 14.33
C ASN A 59 -4.34 -16.10 14.86
N ILE A 60 -5.09 -15.34 14.07
CA ILE A 60 -6.41 -14.81 14.48
C ILE A 60 -7.45 -15.93 14.60
N LYS A 61 -7.41 -16.94 13.73
CA LYS A 61 -8.30 -18.11 13.81
C LYS A 61 -8.18 -18.85 15.15
N THR A 62 -6.99 -18.85 15.77
CA THR A 62 -6.78 -19.53 17.06
C THR A 62 -7.53 -18.90 18.23
N VAL A 63 -8.01 -17.66 18.10
CA VAL A 63 -8.68 -16.92 19.18
C VAL A 63 -10.17 -17.29 19.24
N LYS A 64 -10.44 -18.52 19.71
CA LYS A 64 -11.77 -19.17 19.72
C LYS A 64 -12.88 -18.36 20.40
N ASN A 65 -12.55 -17.51 21.36
CA ASN A 65 -13.52 -16.72 22.11
C ASN A 65 -14.22 -15.63 21.27
N TYR A 66 -13.72 -15.31 20.07
CA TYR A 66 -14.30 -14.27 19.21
C TYR A 66 -15.37 -14.78 18.24
N TYR A 67 -15.55 -16.10 18.13
CA TYR A 67 -16.32 -16.70 17.03
C TYR A 67 -17.38 -17.70 17.48
N HIS A 68 -17.93 -17.52 18.69
CA HIS A 68 -18.91 -18.46 19.24
C HIS A 68 -20.13 -18.63 18.32
N GLY A 69 -20.42 -19.88 17.93
CA GLY A 69 -21.57 -20.22 17.09
C GLY A 69 -21.34 -20.11 15.58
N LEU A 70 -20.13 -19.75 15.13
CA LEU A 70 -19.76 -19.70 13.72
C LEU A 70 -19.01 -20.96 13.30
N ASN A 71 -19.17 -21.36 12.03
CA ASN A 71 -18.37 -22.42 11.43
C ASN A 71 -17.05 -21.89 10.83
N ASP A 72 -16.10 -22.78 10.53
CA ASP A 72 -14.77 -22.41 10.04
C ASP A 72 -14.79 -21.52 8.79
N SER A 73 -15.74 -21.74 7.87
CA SER A 73 -15.86 -20.92 6.65
C SER A 73 -16.34 -19.51 6.95
N GLU A 74 -17.25 -19.33 7.91
CA GLU A 74 -17.72 -18.01 8.34
C GLU A 74 -16.61 -17.24 9.06
N ILE A 75 -15.85 -17.93 9.91
CA ILE A 75 -14.70 -17.36 10.62
C ILE A 75 -13.64 -16.90 9.62
N GLU A 76 -13.30 -17.75 8.66
CA GLU A 76 -12.36 -17.43 7.59
C GLU A 76 -12.81 -16.20 6.79
N GLU A 77 -14.06 -16.18 6.33
CA GLU A 77 -14.58 -15.03 5.61
C GLU A 77 -14.46 -13.74 6.44
N ILE A 78 -14.82 -13.78 7.73
CA ILE A 78 -14.72 -12.62 8.62
C ILE A 78 -13.29 -12.11 8.71
N ILE A 79 -12.30 -12.98 8.94
CA ILE A 79 -10.91 -12.56 9.11
C ILE A 79 -10.34 -11.99 7.80
N ILE A 80 -10.66 -12.59 6.66
CA ILE A 80 -10.26 -12.07 5.33
C ILE A 80 -10.75 -10.64 5.15
N HIS A 81 -12.02 -10.36 5.50
CA HIS A 81 -12.56 -9.00 5.41
C HIS A 81 -11.81 -8.01 6.30
N HIS A 82 -11.37 -8.42 7.49
CA HIS A 82 -10.58 -7.56 8.39
C HIS A 82 -9.18 -7.28 7.83
N LEU A 83 -8.49 -8.31 7.34
CA LEU A 83 -7.16 -8.18 6.72
C LEU A 83 -7.20 -7.26 5.49
N HIS A 84 -8.16 -7.48 4.59
CA HIS A 84 -8.35 -6.66 3.39
C HIS A 84 -8.69 -5.20 3.77
N ARG A 85 -9.60 -4.99 4.73
CA ARG A 85 -9.96 -3.64 5.19
C ARG A 85 -8.76 -2.93 5.82
N LEU A 86 -7.96 -3.62 6.62
CA LEU A 86 -6.77 -3.05 7.23
C LEU A 86 -5.78 -2.54 6.17
N LEU A 87 -5.46 -3.38 5.17
CA LEU A 87 -4.59 -2.98 4.05
C LEU A 87 -5.12 -1.72 3.35
N LYS A 88 -6.43 -1.71 3.01
CA LYS A 88 -7.05 -0.55 2.36
C LYS A 88 -6.97 0.72 3.20
N CYS A 89 -7.10 0.60 4.51
CA CYS A 89 -7.01 1.75 5.40
C CYS A 89 -5.58 2.25 5.52
N CYS A 90 -4.59 1.36 5.63
CA CYS A 90 -3.18 1.73 5.57
C CYS A 90 -2.87 2.49 4.27
N TYR A 91 -3.37 2.01 3.13
CA TYR A 91 -3.17 2.67 1.83
C TYR A 91 -3.78 4.07 1.78
N LYS A 92 -5.06 4.22 2.14
CA LYS A 92 -5.76 5.51 2.14
C LYS A 92 -5.15 6.51 3.10
N ASP A 93 -4.82 6.08 4.30
CA ASP A 93 -4.21 6.96 5.29
C ASP A 93 -2.80 7.38 4.87
N CYS A 94 -2.01 6.47 4.27
CA CYS A 94 -0.71 6.82 3.71
C CYS A 94 -0.86 7.84 2.58
N LEU A 95 -1.84 7.66 1.68
CA LEU A 95 -2.12 8.58 0.58
C LEU A 95 -2.50 9.97 1.10
N ALA A 96 -3.48 10.05 2.00
CA ALA A 96 -3.93 11.32 2.58
C ALA A 96 -2.80 12.06 3.30
N ARG A 97 -1.91 11.34 4.00
CA ARG A 97 -0.76 11.94 4.67
C ARG A 97 0.33 12.38 3.69
N ALA A 98 0.58 11.61 2.64
CA ALA A 98 1.56 11.96 1.60
C ALA A 98 1.16 13.24 0.86
N ASP A 99 -0.14 13.39 0.56
CA ASP A 99 -0.69 14.60 -0.08
C ASP A 99 -0.66 15.78 0.89
N HIS A 100 -1.21 15.61 2.09
CA HIS A 100 -1.27 16.67 3.09
C HIS A 100 0.12 17.21 3.46
N GLN A 101 1.13 16.34 3.55
CA GLN A 101 2.50 16.75 3.87
C GLN A 101 3.07 17.73 2.82
N ILE A 102 2.84 17.47 1.53
CA ILE A 102 3.40 18.30 0.45
C ILE A 102 2.58 19.56 0.24
N LEU A 103 1.26 19.44 0.27
CA LEU A 103 0.36 20.57 0.12
C LEU A 103 0.57 21.56 1.27
N SER A 104 0.56 21.10 2.52
CA SER A 104 0.76 21.98 3.68
C SER A 104 2.12 22.70 3.66
N LEU A 105 3.19 22.01 3.23
CA LEU A 105 4.51 22.63 3.07
C LEU A 105 4.50 23.71 1.97
N GLY A 106 3.91 23.38 0.83
CA GLY A 106 3.86 24.28 -0.32
C GLY A 106 2.96 25.50 -0.08
N GLU A 107 1.83 25.32 0.60
CA GLU A 107 0.94 26.41 1.04
C GLU A 107 1.69 27.39 1.95
N ALA A 108 2.34 26.88 2.99
CA ALA A 108 3.12 27.70 3.92
C ALA A 108 4.24 28.47 3.22
N PHE A 109 4.91 27.84 2.25
CA PHE A 109 5.94 28.50 1.45
C PHE A 109 5.35 29.58 0.54
N ALA A 110 4.26 29.29 -0.16
CA ALA A 110 3.58 30.22 -1.06
C ALA A 110 3.06 31.45 -0.33
N GLU A 111 2.46 31.27 0.85
CA GLU A 111 2.00 32.34 1.74
C GLU A 111 3.17 33.24 2.16
N THR A 112 4.27 32.63 2.64
CA THR A 112 5.47 33.37 3.09
C THR A 112 6.09 34.20 1.96
N MET A 113 6.02 33.70 0.73
CA MET A 113 6.57 34.34 -0.47
C MET A 113 5.56 35.25 -1.18
N TYR A 114 4.35 35.42 -0.64
CA TYR A 114 3.25 36.19 -1.24
C TYR A 114 2.94 35.78 -2.68
N MET A 115 3.03 34.48 -2.97
CA MET A 115 2.74 33.93 -4.30
C MET A 115 1.22 33.86 -4.53
N SER A 116 0.77 34.16 -5.75
CA SER A 116 -0.62 33.99 -6.16
C SER A 116 -0.85 32.58 -6.72
N ILE A 117 -0.97 31.59 -5.84
CA ILE A 117 -1.26 30.19 -6.19
C ILE A 117 -2.72 29.89 -5.90
N THR A 118 -3.40 29.19 -6.81
CA THR A 118 -4.85 28.93 -6.72
C THR A 118 -5.24 27.46 -6.78
N THR A 119 -4.28 26.57 -7.07
CA THR A 119 -4.53 25.14 -7.25
C THR A 119 -3.46 24.27 -6.61
N ASP A 120 -3.85 23.06 -6.20
CA ASP A 120 -2.92 22.04 -5.68
C ASP A 120 -1.84 21.67 -6.69
N GLU A 121 -2.17 21.64 -7.98
CA GLU A 121 -1.22 21.34 -9.06
C GLU A 121 -0.10 22.38 -9.14
N GLU A 122 -0.41 23.66 -8.94
CA GLU A 122 0.60 24.71 -8.85
C GLU A 122 1.46 24.55 -7.59
N ILE A 123 0.85 24.18 -6.45
CA ILE A 123 1.56 23.96 -5.18
C ILE A 123 2.57 22.83 -5.31
N VAL A 124 2.16 21.64 -5.75
CA VAL A 124 3.06 20.47 -5.86
C VAL A 124 4.21 20.69 -6.84
N ASN A 125 4.05 21.64 -7.77
CA ASN A 125 5.06 21.99 -8.75
C ASN A 125 6.14 22.96 -8.24
N LEU A 126 5.96 23.54 -7.04
CA LEU A 126 6.95 24.40 -6.40
C LEU A 126 8.28 23.66 -6.18
N PRO A 127 9.43 24.35 -6.31
CA PRO A 127 10.75 23.74 -6.08
C PRO A 127 10.86 23.08 -4.70
N VAL A 128 10.36 23.75 -3.65
CA VAL A 128 10.36 23.21 -2.27
C VAL A 128 9.59 21.89 -2.15
N CYS A 129 8.46 21.76 -2.86
CA CYS A 129 7.64 20.56 -2.87
C CYS A 129 8.34 19.41 -3.62
N LYS A 130 9.06 19.72 -4.70
CA LYS A 130 9.88 18.74 -5.44
C LYS A 130 11.06 18.24 -4.61
N GLU A 131 11.74 19.13 -3.91
CA GLU A 131 12.83 18.78 -2.99
C GLU A 131 12.33 17.94 -1.80
N ALA A 132 11.22 18.35 -1.18
CA ALA A 132 10.58 17.57 -0.12
C ALA A 132 10.13 16.19 -0.62
N SER A 133 9.65 16.10 -1.85
CA SER A 133 9.26 14.83 -2.48
C SER A 133 10.45 13.89 -2.66
N ALA A 134 11.60 14.41 -3.10
CA ALA A 134 12.82 13.63 -3.24
C ALA A 134 13.33 13.15 -1.87
N PHE A 135 13.35 14.06 -0.88
CA PHE A 135 13.75 13.73 0.48
C PHE A 135 12.86 12.64 1.11
N ARG A 136 11.55 12.68 0.89
CA ARG A 136 10.63 11.66 1.39
C ARG A 136 10.90 10.28 0.78
N LYS A 137 11.29 10.23 -0.51
CA LYS A 137 11.66 8.98 -1.19
C LYS A 137 12.95 8.42 -0.60
N GLU A 138 13.97 9.27 -0.41
CA GLU A 138 15.25 8.92 0.22
C GLU A 138 15.04 8.36 1.65
N ARG A 139 14.17 9.00 2.43
CA ARG A 139 13.89 8.65 3.84
C ARG A 139 12.62 7.83 4.05
N SER A 140 12.20 7.10 3.01
CA SER A 140 10.92 6.39 3.00
C SER A 140 10.75 5.45 4.22
N LYS A 141 11.82 4.75 4.60
CA LYS A 141 11.79 3.81 5.72
C LYS A 141 11.53 4.53 7.05
N GLU A 142 12.20 5.65 7.29
CA GLU A 142 12.05 6.45 8.50
C GLU A 142 10.65 7.05 8.60
N PHE A 143 10.11 7.56 7.50
CA PHE A 143 8.72 8.04 7.44
C PHE A 143 7.72 6.94 7.78
N ALA A 144 7.88 5.74 7.21
CA ALA A 144 7.01 4.60 7.52
C ALA A 144 7.07 4.19 9.00
N ILE A 145 8.24 4.24 9.64
CA ILE A 145 8.37 3.99 11.09
C ILE A 145 7.59 5.02 11.90
N CYS A 146 7.73 6.31 11.57
CA CYS A 146 7.00 7.38 12.26
C CYS A 146 5.48 7.24 12.07
N LEU A 147 5.04 6.85 10.88
CA LEU A 147 3.63 6.57 10.60
C LEU A 147 3.11 5.43 11.48
N TYR A 148 3.82 4.30 11.53
CA TYR A 148 3.45 3.15 12.36
C TYR A 148 3.38 3.48 13.85
N GLN A 149 4.37 4.23 14.36
CA GLN A 149 4.40 4.66 15.77
C GLN A 149 3.26 5.61 16.12
N ASN A 150 2.77 6.39 15.16
CA ASN A 150 1.64 7.28 15.35
C ASN A 150 0.32 6.50 15.21
N GLN A 151 0.05 5.56 16.14
CA GLN A 151 -1.10 4.61 16.23
C GLN A 151 -2.53 5.18 16.03
N SER A 152 -2.67 6.41 15.56
CA SER A 152 -3.90 7.01 15.03
C SER A 152 -4.32 6.48 13.65
N LEU A 153 -3.43 5.79 12.93
CA LEU A 153 -3.77 5.15 11.65
C LEU A 153 -4.94 4.16 11.84
N CYS A 154 -5.90 4.18 10.93
CA CYS A 154 -7.08 3.32 10.92
C CYS A 154 -8.04 3.47 12.12
N LYS A 155 -7.86 4.46 13.01
CA LYS A 155 -8.67 4.60 14.24
C LYS A 155 -10.18 4.73 13.97
N ASN A 156 -10.56 5.60 13.03
CA ASN A 156 -11.97 5.78 12.64
C ASN A 156 -12.56 4.50 12.01
N THR A 157 -11.75 3.75 11.25
CA THR A 157 -12.14 2.49 10.63
C THR A 157 -12.50 1.42 11.66
N ILE A 158 -11.80 1.42 12.80
CA ILE A 158 -11.99 0.47 13.89
C ILE A 158 -13.29 0.75 14.64
N ASP A 159 -13.56 2.01 14.95
CA ASP A 159 -14.77 2.41 15.67
C ASP A 159 -16.05 2.03 14.91
N ASP A 160 -16.09 2.29 13.60
CA ASP A 160 -17.19 1.88 12.70
C ASP A 160 -17.42 0.37 12.69
N TRP A 161 -16.35 -0.42 12.82
CA TRP A 161 -16.42 -1.87 12.68
C TRP A 161 -16.73 -2.58 14.00
N ASN A 162 -16.19 -2.06 15.11
CA ASN A 162 -16.57 -2.45 16.46
C ASN A 162 -18.08 -2.33 16.64
N TYR A 163 -18.65 -1.24 16.10
CA TYR A 163 -20.09 -1.02 16.07
C TYR A 163 -20.83 -2.07 15.22
N LYS A 164 -20.34 -2.37 14.01
CA LYS A 164 -21.05 -3.23 13.06
C LYS A 164 -20.97 -4.74 13.38
N TYR A 165 -19.85 -5.24 13.87
CA TYR A 165 -19.63 -6.68 14.04
C TYR A 165 -19.41 -7.12 15.49
N LYS A 166 -19.44 -6.20 16.47
CA LYS A 166 -19.21 -6.49 17.90
C LYS A 166 -17.90 -7.25 18.20
N ASN A 167 -16.94 -7.20 17.28
CA ASN A 167 -15.71 -8.01 17.27
C ASN A 167 -14.43 -7.14 17.37
N GLY A 168 -14.45 -6.07 18.17
CA GLY A 168 -13.35 -5.11 18.20
C GLY A 168 -12.00 -5.64 18.62
N ASN A 169 -11.99 -6.82 19.23
CA ASN A 169 -10.75 -7.49 19.63
C ASN A 169 -9.93 -8.01 18.42
N VAL A 170 -10.57 -8.31 17.27
CA VAL A 170 -9.87 -8.82 16.08
C VAL A 170 -9.02 -7.72 15.42
N MET A 171 -9.58 -6.53 15.22
CA MET A 171 -8.79 -5.40 14.68
C MET A 171 -7.68 -4.97 15.64
N GLN A 172 -7.93 -5.02 16.95
CA GLN A 172 -6.90 -4.69 17.94
C GLN A 172 -5.72 -5.67 17.85
N LEU A 173 -5.98 -6.97 17.71
CA LEU A 173 -4.95 -7.97 17.51
C LEU A 173 -4.18 -7.73 16.20
N LEU A 174 -4.90 -7.44 15.12
CA LEU A 174 -4.29 -7.13 13.82
C LEU A 174 -3.35 -5.92 13.88
N MET A 175 -3.73 -4.85 14.57
CA MET A 175 -2.86 -3.67 14.74
C MET A 175 -1.58 -3.93 15.54
N THR A 176 -1.50 -5.05 16.26
CA THR A 176 -0.28 -5.47 16.95
C THR A 176 0.53 -6.50 16.16
N SER A 177 0.03 -6.92 15.00
CA SER A 177 0.67 -7.93 14.16
C SER A 177 1.77 -7.34 13.27
N THR A 178 2.73 -8.19 12.89
CA THR A 178 3.73 -7.89 11.87
C THR A 178 3.09 -7.52 10.53
N PHE A 179 1.94 -8.12 10.20
CA PHE A 179 1.18 -7.79 8.98
C PHE A 179 0.82 -6.31 8.92
N TYR A 180 0.34 -5.71 10.03
CA TYR A 180 -0.03 -4.30 10.06
C TYR A 180 1.18 -3.37 9.86
N GLU A 181 2.27 -3.63 10.57
CA GLU A 181 3.53 -2.88 10.39
C GLU A 181 3.97 -2.93 8.92
N LYS A 182 4.00 -4.12 8.32
CA LYS A 182 4.40 -4.30 6.92
C LYS A 182 3.43 -3.64 5.94
N CYS A 183 2.13 -3.65 6.22
CA CYS A 183 1.14 -2.91 5.43
C CYS A 183 1.47 -1.43 5.36
N ILE A 184 1.80 -0.79 6.49
CA ILE A 184 2.14 0.65 6.52
C ILE A 184 3.41 0.93 5.73
N HIS A 185 4.46 0.14 5.95
CA HIS A 185 5.72 0.28 5.23
C HIS A 185 5.56 0.15 3.71
N LEU A 186 4.77 -0.83 3.28
CA LEU A 186 4.53 -1.07 1.88
C LEU A 186 3.62 0.01 1.27
N CYS A 187 2.50 0.33 1.92
CA CYS A 187 1.57 1.37 1.47
C CYS A 187 2.27 2.72 1.34
N TRP A 188 3.11 3.10 2.31
CA TRP A 188 3.91 4.31 2.22
C TRP A 188 4.81 4.30 0.98
N SER A 189 5.53 3.20 0.76
CA SER A 189 6.42 3.06 -0.42
C SER A 189 5.67 3.15 -1.75
N MET A 190 4.40 2.71 -1.79
CA MET A 190 3.52 2.77 -2.95
C MET A 190 3.00 4.19 -3.23
N VAL A 191 2.58 4.92 -2.20
CA VAL A 191 1.95 6.25 -2.36
C VAL A 191 2.95 7.37 -2.63
N ILE A 192 4.23 7.17 -2.30
CA ILE A 192 5.27 8.16 -2.60
C ILE A 192 5.87 7.99 -3.99
N GLN A 193 5.42 7.01 -4.77
CA GLN A 193 5.81 6.88 -6.18
C GLN A 193 5.24 8.04 -7.01
N ASP A 194 5.87 8.30 -8.14
CA ASP A 194 5.42 9.33 -9.08
C ASP A 194 5.41 8.74 -10.50
N PRO A 195 4.24 8.38 -11.06
CA PRO A 195 2.91 8.46 -10.45
C PRO A 195 2.68 7.47 -9.30
N VAL A 196 1.67 7.76 -8.46
CA VAL A 196 1.26 6.91 -7.34
C VAL A 196 0.81 5.53 -7.82
N MET A 197 1.29 4.47 -7.16
CA MET A 197 0.83 3.11 -7.44
C MET A 197 -0.60 2.91 -6.98
N TYR A 198 -1.37 2.11 -7.72
CA TYR A 198 -2.82 1.99 -7.53
C TYR A 198 -3.22 0.60 -7.06
N LEU A 199 -3.90 0.53 -5.91
CA LEU A 199 -4.61 -0.67 -5.46
C LEU A 199 -6.02 -0.65 -6.02
N ASP A 200 -6.46 -1.77 -6.61
CA ASP A 200 -7.82 -1.88 -7.12
C ASP A 200 -8.82 -1.83 -5.98
N GLU A 201 -9.53 -0.71 -5.92
CA GLU A 201 -10.61 -0.47 -4.97
C GLU A 201 -12.00 -0.58 -5.60
N ASP A 202 -12.06 -0.72 -6.93
CA ASP A 202 -13.26 -0.58 -7.73
C ASP A 202 -14.01 -1.92 -7.88
N LEU A 203 -13.35 -3.04 -7.59
CA LEU A 203 -13.98 -4.36 -7.65
C LEU A 203 -15.03 -4.55 -6.54
N THR A 204 -16.27 -4.83 -6.94
CA THR A 204 -17.41 -4.94 -6.02
C THR A 204 -18.02 -6.36 -5.99
N PRO A 205 -18.65 -6.76 -4.88
CA PRO A 205 -19.36 -8.04 -4.82
C PRO A 205 -20.42 -8.17 -5.93
N LYS A 206 -20.60 -9.39 -6.43
CA LYS A 206 -21.55 -9.83 -7.46
C LYS A 206 -21.23 -9.36 -8.88
N THR A 207 -20.18 -8.57 -9.10
CA THR A 207 -19.73 -8.22 -10.46
C THR A 207 -18.83 -9.31 -11.05
N PRO A 208 -18.77 -9.42 -12.39
CA PRO A 208 -17.75 -10.23 -13.05
C PRO A 208 -16.33 -9.76 -12.70
N PHE A 209 -15.36 -10.67 -12.80
CA PHE A 209 -13.94 -10.33 -12.68
C PHE A 209 -13.12 -10.94 -13.82
N ASP A 210 -12.06 -10.24 -14.24
CA ASP A 210 -11.14 -10.72 -15.27
C ASP A 210 -10.09 -11.67 -14.67
N LYS A 211 -9.95 -12.87 -15.24
CA LYS A 211 -8.97 -13.88 -14.82
C LYS A 211 -7.52 -13.50 -15.16
N ASN A 212 -7.31 -12.51 -16.03
CA ASN A 212 -6.00 -11.92 -16.25
C ASN A 212 -5.58 -11.00 -15.11
N THR A 213 -6.54 -10.34 -14.46
CA THR A 213 -6.30 -9.44 -13.31
C THR A 213 -6.38 -10.17 -11.98
N TYR A 214 -7.26 -11.14 -11.86
CA TYR A 214 -7.58 -11.81 -10.60
C TYR A 214 -7.45 -13.33 -10.69
N LYS A 215 -6.97 -13.95 -9.62
CA LYS A 215 -7.06 -15.39 -9.40
C LYS A 215 -8.12 -15.72 -8.35
N GLU A 216 -8.69 -16.91 -8.47
CA GLU A 216 -9.67 -17.44 -7.53
C GLU A 216 -8.97 -17.90 -6.24
N PHE A 217 -9.57 -17.64 -5.08
CA PHE A 217 -9.03 -18.03 -3.77
C PHE A 217 -9.22 -19.53 -3.52
N VAL A 218 -10.44 -19.95 -3.18
CA VAL A 218 -10.77 -21.38 -2.97
C VAL A 218 -11.78 -21.88 -3.99
N ARG A 219 -12.83 -21.11 -4.28
CA ARG A 219 -13.91 -21.53 -5.19
C ARG A 219 -13.79 -20.84 -6.53
N SER A 220 -14.04 -21.60 -7.58
CA SER A 220 -14.15 -21.07 -8.94
C SER A 220 -15.54 -20.53 -9.23
N GLY A 221 -15.59 -19.48 -10.05
CA GLY A 221 -16.80 -18.80 -10.47
C GLY A 221 -16.50 -17.67 -11.44
N ASP A 222 -17.53 -16.93 -11.82
CA ASP A 222 -17.44 -15.78 -12.73
C ASP A 222 -17.73 -14.46 -12.03
N ARG A 223 -18.21 -14.49 -10.77
CA ARG A 223 -18.59 -13.30 -10.00
C ARG A 223 -17.92 -13.28 -8.63
N VAL A 224 -17.55 -12.08 -8.19
CA VAL A 224 -16.87 -11.82 -6.92
C VAL A 224 -17.84 -12.04 -5.75
N ALA A 225 -17.52 -12.90 -4.80
CA ALA A 225 -18.17 -12.92 -3.49
C ALA A 225 -17.55 -11.84 -2.60
N TYR A 226 -16.23 -11.88 -2.44
CA TYR A 226 -15.44 -10.86 -1.77
C TYR A 226 -14.00 -10.84 -2.28
N VAL A 227 -13.34 -9.70 -2.11
CA VAL A 227 -11.91 -9.54 -2.42
C VAL A 227 -11.09 -10.02 -1.23
N VAL A 228 -10.14 -10.91 -1.50
CA VAL A 228 -9.19 -11.43 -0.51
C VAL A 228 -7.93 -10.56 -0.50
N TRP A 229 -7.43 -10.24 -1.70
CA TRP A 229 -6.24 -9.42 -1.91
C TRP A 229 -6.44 -8.54 -3.16
N PRO A 230 -6.34 -7.21 -3.07
CA PRO A 230 -6.53 -6.35 -4.23
C PRO A 230 -5.47 -6.59 -5.32
N ALA A 231 -5.85 -6.31 -6.57
CA ALA A 231 -4.87 -6.21 -7.65
C ALA A 231 -4.03 -4.94 -7.48
N LEU A 232 -2.75 -5.00 -7.85
CA LEU A 232 -1.83 -3.87 -7.77
C LEU A 232 -1.39 -3.46 -9.17
N TYR A 233 -1.50 -2.17 -9.45
CA TYR A 233 -1.11 -1.54 -10.69
C TYR A 233 0.01 -0.53 -10.48
N LEU A 234 0.82 -0.32 -11.52
CA LEU A 234 1.89 0.67 -11.51
C LEU A 234 1.37 2.10 -11.26
N TYR A 235 0.20 2.41 -11.80
CA TYR A 235 -0.62 3.59 -11.55
C TYR A 235 -2.06 3.27 -11.99
N LYS A 236 -3.03 4.15 -11.72
CA LYS A 236 -4.43 3.93 -12.09
C LYS A 236 -4.56 3.73 -13.60
N GLU A 237 -5.20 2.64 -14.03
CA GLU A 237 -5.31 2.22 -15.45
C GLU A 237 -3.97 1.85 -16.12
N GLY A 238 -2.88 1.76 -15.34
CA GLY A 238 -1.56 1.37 -15.82
C GLY A 238 -1.34 -0.14 -15.93
N PRO A 239 -0.09 -0.59 -16.17
CA PRO A 239 0.26 -2.00 -16.18
C PRO A 239 0.00 -2.69 -14.84
N LEU A 240 -0.50 -3.93 -14.91
CA LEU A 240 -0.67 -4.80 -13.75
C LEU A 240 0.70 -5.25 -13.22
N LEU A 241 0.94 -5.07 -11.93
CA LEU A 241 2.15 -5.51 -11.24
C LEU A 241 1.93 -6.80 -10.45
N TYR A 242 0.75 -6.97 -9.86
CA TYR A 242 0.39 -8.18 -9.12
C TYR A 242 -1.09 -8.51 -9.30
N LYS A 243 -1.38 -9.77 -9.64
CA LYS A 243 -2.76 -10.27 -9.76
C LYS A 243 -3.45 -10.29 -8.40
N GLY A 244 -4.64 -9.71 -8.31
CA GLY A 244 -5.44 -9.79 -7.10
C GLY A 244 -5.97 -11.21 -6.85
N VAL A 245 -6.54 -11.42 -5.67
CA VAL A 245 -7.17 -12.66 -5.24
C VAL A 245 -8.61 -12.39 -4.83
N VAL A 246 -9.54 -13.16 -5.38
CA VAL A 246 -10.97 -13.05 -5.07
C VAL A 246 -11.55 -14.40 -4.69
N GLN A 247 -12.45 -14.40 -3.72
CA GLN A 247 -13.33 -15.52 -3.51
C GLN A 247 -14.51 -15.36 -4.48
N ALA A 248 -14.73 -16.33 -5.37
CA ALA A 248 -15.87 -16.30 -6.27
C ALA A 248 -17.13 -16.89 -5.62
N TYR A 249 -18.30 -16.46 -6.08
CA TYR A 249 -19.55 -17.19 -5.82
C TYR A 249 -19.49 -18.57 -6.50
N TRP A 250 -20.09 -19.57 -5.85
CA TRP A 250 -20.13 -20.91 -6.40
C TRP A 250 -20.91 -20.90 -7.72
N LYS A 251 -20.29 -21.42 -8.79
CA LYS A 251 -20.99 -21.67 -10.04
C LYS A 251 -21.94 -22.84 -9.80
N LYS A 252 -23.26 -22.60 -9.72
CA LYS A 252 -24.22 -23.71 -9.82
C LYS A 252 -23.98 -24.36 -11.17
N SER A 253 -23.60 -25.64 -11.17
CA SER A 253 -23.62 -26.48 -12.36
C SER A 253 -25.02 -26.41 -12.96
N GLU A 254 -25.12 -25.89 -14.19
CA GLU A 254 -26.31 -25.99 -15.03
C GLU A 254 -26.66 -27.45 -15.32
#